data_AF-A0A2U9IHE7-F1
#
_entry.id   AF-A0A2U9IHE7-F1
#
_cell.length_a   1.000
_cell.length_b   1.000
_cell.length_c   1.000
_cell.angle_alpha   90.00
_cell.angle_beta   90.00
_cell.angle_gamma   90.00
#
_symmetry.space_group_name_H-M   'P 1'
#
loop_
_entity.id
_entity.type
_entity.pdbx_description
1 polymer ?
#
loop_
_entity_poly.entity_id
_entity_poly.type
_entity_poly.pdbx_seq_one_letter_code
_entity_poly.pdbx_strand_id
1 'polypeptide(L)' 'MQSKAVSSYVCPFCFIPFSSPEALKMHIRYSEHTKTCPICKKEFKDTETLLNHFCKKHHLCY' A
#
# COMPACT_ATOMS: atom_id res chain seq x y z
N MET A 1 14.28 27.16 0.99
CA MET A 1 14.44 25.74 1.38
C MET A 1 13.07 25.05 1.34
N GLN A 2 12.61 24.63 0.16
CA GLN A 2 11.39 23.80 0.07
C GLN A 2 11.81 22.35 0.28
N SER A 3 11.75 21.90 1.53
CA SER A 3 11.93 20.50 1.90
C SER A 3 10.69 19.72 1.49
N LYS A 4 10.56 19.39 0.20
CA LYS A 4 9.50 18.53 -0.32
C LYS A 4 9.86 17.07 -0.02
N ALA A 5 9.83 16.68 1.26
CA ALA A 5 9.86 15.28 1.66
C ALA A 5 8.41 14.79 1.78
N VAL A 6 7.76 14.52 0.65
CA VAL A 6 6.50 13.76 0.63
C VAL A 6 6.86 12.31 0.92
N SER A 7 7.12 12.00 2.20
CA SER A 7 7.26 10.64 2.69
C SER A 7 5.95 10.27 3.36
N SER A 8 4.92 10.03 2.54
CA SER A 8 3.60 9.64 3.02
C SER A 8 3.35 8.23 2.56
N TYR A 9 3.89 7.26 3.29
CA TYR A 9 3.57 5.85 3.10
C TYR A 9 2.17 5.60 3.68
N VAL A 10 1.15 5.98 2.91
CA VAL A 10 -0.25 5.92 3.35
C VAL A 10 -0.86 4.60 2.93
N CYS A 11 -1.52 3.92 3.86
CA CYS A 11 -2.28 2.73 3.54
C CYS A 11 -3.47 3.07 2.65
N PRO A 12 -3.61 2.48 1.45
CA PRO A 12 -4.74 2.78 0.58
C PRO A 12 -6.07 2.14 1.07
N PHE A 13 -6.02 1.28 2.09
CA PHE A 13 -7.18 0.62 2.67
C PHE A 13 -7.80 1.41 3.82
N CYS A 14 -6.95 1.94 4.72
CA CYS A 14 -7.38 2.71 5.89
C CYS A 14 -7.01 4.19 5.84
N PHE A 15 -6.28 4.62 4.82
CA PHE A 15 -5.74 5.97 4.67
C PHE A 15 -4.87 6.43 5.85
N ILE A 16 -4.30 5.47 6.58
CA ILE A 16 -3.42 5.72 7.71
C ILE A 16 -2.01 6.03 7.17
N PRO A 17 -1.42 7.20 7.49
CA PRO A 17 -0.05 7.50 7.16
C PRO A 17 0.90 6.73 8.07
N PHE A 18 1.93 6.13 7.47
CA PHE A 18 3.04 5.48 8.18
C PHE A 18 4.33 6.24 7.95
N SER A 19 5.19 6.24 8.96
CA SER A 19 6.51 6.89 8.89
C SER A 19 7.51 6.12 8.02
N SER A 20 7.25 4.83 7.75
CA SER A 20 8.17 3.94 7.03
C SER A 20 7.42 2.97 6.10
N PRO A 21 8.03 2.56 4.97
CA PRO A 21 7.42 1.61 4.04
C PRO A 21 7.31 0.20 4.63
N GLU A 22 8.26 -0.18 5.49
CA GLU A 22 8.24 -1.47 6.18
C GLU A 22 7.07 -1.57 7.16
N ALA A 23 6.79 -0.49 7.90
CA ALA A 23 5.62 -0.40 8.78
C ALA A 23 4.32 -0.53 8.00
N LEU A 24 4.24 0.11 6.82
CA LEU A 24 3.10 -0.04 5.92
C LEU A 24 2.97 -1.47 5.36
N LYS A 25 4.07 -2.10 4.92
CA LYS A 25 4.07 -3.50 4.44
C LYS A 25 3.59 -4.45 5.54
N MET A 26 4.10 -4.30 6.76
CA MET A 26 3.64 -5.09 7.90
C MET A 26 2.17 -4.81 8.20
N HIS A 27 1.74 -3.55 8.20
CA HIS A 27 0.34 -3.19 8.37
C HIS A 27 -0.55 -3.89 7.33
N ILE A 28 -0.23 -3.83 6.04
CA ILE A 28 -1.03 -4.51 4.99
C ILE A 28 -0.99 -6.05 5.16
N ARG A 29 0.11 -6.60 5.67
CA ARG A 29 0.28 -8.05 5.88
C ARG A 29 -0.49 -8.59 7.09
N TYR A 30 -0.51 -7.85 8.19
CA TYR A 30 -1.14 -8.24 9.45
C TYR A 30 -2.58 -7.79 9.55
N SER A 31 -2.92 -6.62 9.00
CA SER A 31 -4.30 -6.24 8.85
C SER A 31 -4.92 -7.14 7.80
N GLU A 32 -6.02 -7.79 8.17
CA GLU A 32 -6.90 -8.57 7.29
C GLU A 32 -7.63 -7.62 6.32
N HIS A 33 -6.86 -6.81 5.60
CA HIS A 33 -7.40 -6.04 4.51
C HIS A 33 -7.87 -7.02 3.47
N THR A 34 -9.07 -6.75 2.98
CA THR A 34 -9.60 -7.38 1.79
C THR A 34 -8.49 -7.46 0.77
N LYS A 35 -8.27 -8.65 0.19
CA LYS A 35 -7.24 -8.87 -0.83
C LYS A 35 -7.64 -8.17 -2.14
N THR A 36 -8.31 -7.03 -2.05
CA THR A 36 -9.03 -6.36 -3.09
C THR A 36 -8.43 -4.98 -3.23
N CYS A 37 -7.83 -4.68 -4.37
CA CYS A 37 -7.22 -3.38 -4.61
C CYS A 37 -8.31 -2.29 -4.52
N PRO A 38 -8.21 -1.27 -3.68
CA PRO A 38 -9.24 -0.24 -3.54
C PRO A 38 -9.32 0.70 -4.75
N ILE A 39 -8.27 0.72 -5.58
CA ILE A 39 -8.18 1.58 -6.77
C ILE A 39 -8.95 0.96 -7.94
N CYS A 40 -8.75 -0.33 -8.21
CA CYS A 40 -9.39 -1.04 -9.33
C CYS A 40 -10.43 -2.07 -8.89
N LYS A 41 -10.67 -2.21 -7.58
CA LYS A 41 -11.57 -3.18 -6.93
C LYS A 41 -11.33 -4.63 -7.34
N LYS A 42 -10.08 -4.96 -7.73
CA LYS A 42 -9.70 -6.30 -8.16
C LYS A 42 -9.28 -7.14 -6.97
N GLU A 43 -9.89 -8.30 -6.81
CA GLU A 43 -9.57 -9.27 -5.77
C GLU A 43 -8.38 -10.16 -6.18
N PHE A 44 -7.53 -10.46 -5.20
CA PHE A 44 -6.30 -11.23 -5.35
C PHE A 44 -6.30 -12.36 -4.34
N LYS A 45 -5.62 -13.46 -4.68
CA LYS A 45 -5.59 -14.62 -3.80
C LYS A 45 -4.63 -14.43 -2.61
N ASP A 46 -3.59 -13.61 -2.76
CA ASP A 46 -2.57 -13.34 -1.74
C ASP A 46 -2.16 -11.86 -1.70
N THR A 47 -1.68 -11.42 -0.54
CA THR A 47 -1.12 -10.08 -0.31
C THR A 47 0.11 -9.80 -1.17
N GLU A 48 0.94 -10.80 -1.47
CA GLU A 48 2.09 -10.64 -2.35
C GLU A 48 1.67 -10.29 -3.79
N THR A 49 0.63 -10.96 -4.31
CA THR A 49 0.11 -10.70 -5.66
C THR A 49 -0.50 -9.30 -5.76
N LEU A 50 -1.20 -8.89 -4.69
CA LEU A 50 -1.75 -7.55 -4.53
C LEU A 50 -0.64 -6.48 -4.48
N LEU A 51 0.43 -6.69 -3.71
CA LEU A 51 1.58 -5.78 -3.63
C LEU A 51 2.28 -5.61 -4.99
N ASN A 52 2.54 -6.72 -5.68
CA ASN A 52 3.08 -6.67 -7.04
C ASN A 52 2.12 -5.97 -8.01
N HIS A 53 0.81 -6.16 -7.88
CA HIS A 53 -0.19 -5.40 -8.64
C HIS A 53 -0.10 -3.90 -8.36
N PHE A 54 0.05 -3.46 -7.10
CA PHE A 54 0.23 -2.04 -6.79
C PHE A 54 1.49 -1.46 -7.44
N CYS A 55 2.62 -2.15 -7.38
CA CYS A 55 3.85 -1.66 -8.01
C CYS A 55 3.75 -1.67 -9.55
N LYS A 56 3.13 -2.68 -10.18
CA LYS A 56 3.02 -2.78 -11.65
C LYS A 56 1.89 -1.99 -12.29
N LYS A 57 0.75 -1.84 -11.62
CA LYS A 57 -0.47 -1.22 -12.19
C LYS A 57 -0.73 0.17 -11.63
N HIS A 58 -0.34 0.42 -10.40
CA HIS A 58 -0.55 1.72 -9.75
C HIS A 58 0.77 2.48 -9.53
N HIS A 59 1.92 1.88 -9.87
CA HIS A 59 3.25 2.45 -9.64
C HIS A 59 3.51 2.82 -8.17
N LEU A 60 2.75 2.20 -7.27
CA LEU A 60 2.87 2.36 -5.83
C LEU A 60 3.81 1.27 -5.33
N CYS A 61 5.10 1.46 -5.62
CA CYS A 61 6.14 0.63 -5.04
C CYS A 61 6.49 1.20 -3.66
N TYR A 62 6.09 0.45 -2.63
CA TYR A 62 6.37 0.72 -1.22
C TYR A 62 7.59 -0.09 -0.77
#